data_AF-A0A3A5IDF0-F1
#
_entry.id   AF-A0A3A5IDF0-F1
#
_cell.length_a   1.000
_cell.length_b   1.000
_cell.length_c   1.000
_cell.angle_alpha   90.00
_cell.angle_beta   90.00
_cell.angle_gamma   90.00
#
_symmetry.space_group_name_H-M   'P 1'
#
loop_
_entity.id
_entity.type
_entity.pdbx_description
1 polymer ?
#
loop_
_entity_poly.entity_id
_entity_poly.type
_entity_poly.pdbx_seq_one_letter_code
_entity_poly.pdbx_strand_id
1 'polypeptide(L)'
;MNNVKIKLIGVLLFAFVLLLTGCAENTAEPSPTFEAKGKLFYGEKGKFGMVKLNGESGEPEFTVEKGGHYQLYFLDDSTGINGEGYSMTATHEETGKKIQLYKAMIENEQSGAKLAFDQPGLWDISVAVDKEPYASFIVEVE
;
A
#
# COMPACT_ATOMS: atom_id res chain seq x y z
N MET A 1 27.15 -12.80 58.51
CA MET A 1 27.45 -12.42 57.11
C MET A 1 26.14 -12.17 56.40
N ASN A 2 25.89 -10.89 56.17
CA ASN A 2 24.61 -10.31 55.83
C ASN A 2 24.46 -10.12 54.30
N ASN A 3 23.21 -10.21 53.84
CA ASN A 3 22.63 -9.37 52.77
C ASN A 3 23.12 -9.52 51.31
N VAL A 4 23.31 -10.74 50.79
CA VAL A 4 23.61 -10.90 49.35
C VAL A 4 22.41 -11.39 48.51
N LYS A 5 21.37 -11.98 49.11
CA LYS A 5 20.30 -12.64 48.32
C LYS A 5 19.10 -11.77 47.92
N ILE A 6 18.96 -10.56 48.46
CA ILE A 6 17.74 -9.73 48.28
C ILE A 6 17.86 -8.77 47.07
N LYS A 7 19.06 -8.53 46.53
CA LYS A 7 19.25 -7.59 45.40
C LYS A 7 19.00 -8.18 44.00
N LEU A 8 19.00 -9.50 43.83
CA LEU A 8 18.85 -10.11 42.50
C LEU A 8 17.38 -10.30 42.06
N ILE A 9 16.45 -10.38 43.02
CA ILE A 9 15.02 -10.64 42.73
C ILE A 9 14.28 -9.36 42.31
N GLY A 10 14.71 -8.19 42.79
CA GLY A 10 14.13 -6.91 42.40
C GLY A 10 14.48 -6.46 40.97
N VAL A 11 15.60 -6.93 40.42
CA VAL A 11 16.05 -6.57 39.06
C VAL A 11 15.34 -7.42 38.00
N LEU A 12 14.98 -8.67 38.32
CA LEU A 12 14.30 -9.57 37.39
C LEU A 12 12.84 -9.17 37.13
N LEU A 13 12.18 -8.55 38.11
CA LEU A 13 10.78 -8.10 38.01
C LEU A 13 10.61 -6.81 37.19
N PHE A 14 11.66 -5.99 37.06
CA PHE A 14 11.62 -4.76 36.26
C PHE A 14 11.81 -5.04 34.76
N ALA A 15 12.43 -6.17 34.40
CA ALA A 15 12.64 -6.56 33.00
C ALA A 15 11.36 -7.09 32.32
N PHE A 16 10.38 -7.59 33.08
CA PHE A 16 9.13 -8.13 32.53
C PHE A 16 8.11 -7.04 32.17
N VAL A 17 8.20 -5.86 32.79
CA VAL A 17 7.27 -4.74 32.58
C VAL A 17 7.57 -3.99 31.27
N LEU A 18 8.78 -4.10 30.73
CA LEU A 18 9.15 -3.45 29.47
C LEU A 18 8.75 -4.24 28.20
N LEU A 19 8.19 -5.44 28.33
CA LEU A 19 7.65 -6.21 27.20
C LEU A 19 6.22 -5.80 26.81
N LEU A 20 5.62 -4.84 27.52
CA LEU A 20 4.30 -4.27 27.21
C LEU A 20 4.39 -2.92 26.49
N THR A 21 5.52 -2.63 25.83
CA THR A 21 5.61 -1.46 24.95
C THR A 21 4.75 -1.68 23.72
N GLY A 22 3.49 -1.26 23.84
CA GLY A 22 2.64 -0.72 22.80
C GLY A 22 2.64 -1.47 21.48
N CYS A 23 1.69 -2.41 21.31
CA CYS A 23 0.98 -2.44 20.04
C CYS A 23 0.32 -1.06 19.89
N ALA A 24 0.99 -0.14 19.21
CA ALA A 24 0.26 0.96 18.62
C ALA A 24 -0.75 0.31 17.67
N GLU A 25 -2.04 0.46 17.95
CA GLU A 25 -3.07 0.23 16.95
C GLU A 25 -2.78 1.21 15.81
N ASN A 26 -1.99 0.77 14.83
CA ASN A 26 -1.99 1.40 13.52
C ASN A 26 -3.35 1.03 12.92
N THR A 27 -4.36 1.85 13.16
CA THR A 27 -5.59 1.79 12.37
C THR A 27 -5.24 2.35 11.00
N ALA A 28 -4.88 1.45 10.08
CA ALA A 28 -4.72 1.79 8.68
C ALA A 28 -6.02 2.45 8.17
N GLU A 29 -5.89 3.50 7.38
CA GLU A 29 -7.00 4.17 6.70
C GLU A 29 -6.69 4.29 5.21
N PRO A 30 -7.70 4.34 4.32
CA PRO A 30 -7.49 4.60 2.91
C PRO A 30 -6.71 5.89 2.70
N SER A 31 -5.75 5.87 1.77
CA SER A 31 -5.00 7.06 1.40
C SER A 31 -5.91 8.08 0.72
N PRO A 32 -5.68 9.40 0.93
CA PRO A 32 -6.49 10.42 0.31
C PRO A 32 -6.36 10.38 -1.21
N THR A 33 -7.47 10.56 -1.90
CA THR A 33 -7.49 10.79 -3.35
C THR A 33 -7.01 12.21 -3.67
N PHE A 34 -6.65 12.45 -4.93
CA PHE A 34 -6.30 13.78 -5.40
C PHE A 34 -6.88 14.08 -6.79
N GLU A 35 -7.24 15.33 -7.03
CA GLU A 35 -7.68 15.78 -8.34
C GLU A 35 -6.51 16.29 -9.19
N ALA A 36 -6.46 15.88 -10.45
CA ALA A 36 -5.59 16.46 -11.45
C ALA A 36 -6.22 16.33 -12.85
N LYS A 37 -6.03 17.32 -13.72
CA LYS A 37 -6.53 17.28 -15.12
C LYS A 37 -8.02 16.88 -15.23
N GLY A 38 -8.85 17.28 -14.26
CA GLY A 38 -10.29 16.96 -14.22
C GLY A 38 -10.65 15.51 -13.87
N LYS A 39 -9.71 14.74 -13.31
CA LYS A 39 -9.92 13.36 -12.86
C LYS A 39 -9.56 13.22 -11.37
N LEU A 40 -10.29 12.36 -10.67
CA LEU A 40 -9.95 11.92 -9.33
C LEU A 40 -9.01 10.72 -9.41
N PHE A 41 -7.89 10.77 -8.71
CA PHE A 41 -6.86 9.73 -8.72
C PHE A 41 -6.76 9.05 -7.36
N TYR A 42 -6.51 7.74 -7.42
CA TYR A 42 -5.98 6.94 -6.32
C TYR A 42 -4.47 6.78 -6.52
N GLY A 43 -3.68 7.09 -5.50
CA GLY A 43 -2.22 7.02 -5.59
C GLY A 43 -1.49 8.02 -4.71
N GLU A 44 -0.21 8.25 -5.01
CA GLU A 44 0.63 9.23 -4.32
C GLU A 44 0.69 10.52 -5.16
N LYS A 45 0.13 11.61 -4.62
CA LYS A 45 0.02 12.90 -5.31
C LYS A 45 1.38 13.39 -5.84
N GLY A 46 1.43 13.69 -7.12
CA GLY A 46 2.64 14.18 -7.80
C GLY A 46 3.61 13.08 -8.25
N LYS A 47 3.36 11.81 -7.88
CA LYS A 47 4.20 10.68 -8.32
C LYS A 47 3.46 9.62 -9.12
N PHE A 48 2.36 9.12 -8.59
CA PHE A 48 1.63 8.02 -9.19
C PHE A 48 0.13 8.21 -9.01
N GLY A 49 -0.65 7.91 -10.03
CA GLY A 49 -2.09 7.91 -9.94
C GLY A 49 -2.71 6.85 -10.83
N MET A 50 -3.85 6.33 -10.42
CA MET A 50 -4.68 5.47 -11.25
C MET A 50 -6.15 5.86 -11.20
N VAL A 51 -6.84 5.53 -12.29
CA VAL A 51 -8.27 5.81 -12.50
C VAL A 51 -8.91 4.56 -13.09
N LYS A 52 -10.01 4.07 -12.51
CA LYS A 52 -10.79 2.98 -13.11
C LYS A 52 -11.48 3.46 -14.38
N LEU A 53 -11.45 2.62 -15.41
CA LEU A 53 -11.97 2.87 -16.75
C LEU A 53 -13.28 2.15 -17.02
N ASN A 54 -13.67 1.21 -16.15
CA ASN A 54 -14.87 0.39 -16.28
C ASN A 54 -15.69 0.39 -14.98
N GLY A 55 -16.89 -0.17 -15.05
CA GLY A 55 -17.82 -0.25 -13.94
C GLY A 55 -19.05 0.64 -14.12
N GLU A 56 -20.04 0.40 -13.27
CA GLU A 56 -21.29 1.18 -13.27
C GLU A 56 -21.20 2.39 -12.34
N SER A 57 -22.05 3.39 -12.58
CA SER A 57 -22.15 4.55 -11.69
C SER A 57 -22.55 4.10 -10.29
N GLY A 58 -21.74 4.44 -9.28
CA GLY A 58 -21.96 4.06 -7.88
C GLY A 58 -21.39 2.69 -7.50
N GLU A 59 -20.71 1.99 -8.42
CA GLU A 59 -19.89 0.83 -8.07
C GLU A 59 -18.64 1.28 -7.29
N PRO A 60 -18.18 0.52 -6.29
CA PRO A 60 -16.90 0.77 -5.63
C PRO A 60 -15.74 0.81 -6.64
N GLU A 61 -14.74 1.64 -6.37
CA GLU A 61 -13.58 1.74 -7.25
C GLU A 61 -12.78 0.43 -7.28
N PHE A 62 -12.70 -0.27 -6.14
CA PHE A 62 -12.03 -1.56 -6.02
C PHE A 62 -13.02 -2.60 -5.53
N THR A 63 -13.18 -3.66 -6.30
CA THR A 63 -14.08 -4.77 -5.97
C THR A 63 -13.35 -6.10 -5.97
N VAL A 64 -13.83 -7.02 -5.15
CA VAL A 64 -13.38 -8.41 -5.20
C VAL A 64 -13.79 -9.10 -6.50
N GLU A 65 -12.94 -10.01 -6.99
CA GLU A 65 -13.17 -10.98 -8.07
C GLU A 65 -13.44 -10.45 -9.50
N LYS A 66 -14.18 -9.34 -9.68
CA LYS A 66 -14.55 -8.85 -11.02
C LYS A 66 -13.39 -8.22 -11.78
N GLY A 67 -12.39 -7.73 -11.06
CA GLY A 67 -11.20 -7.09 -11.59
C GLY A 67 -11.51 -5.77 -12.31
N GLY A 68 -10.87 -4.68 -11.89
CA GLY A 68 -11.03 -3.38 -12.53
C GLY A 68 -10.03 -3.19 -13.68
N HIS A 69 -10.44 -2.45 -14.71
CA HIS A 69 -9.56 -1.94 -15.75
C HIS A 69 -9.15 -0.55 -15.34
N TYR A 70 -7.85 -0.30 -15.20
CA TYR A 70 -7.33 0.97 -14.72
C TYR A 70 -6.37 1.57 -15.75
N GLN A 71 -6.42 2.89 -15.88
CA GLN A 71 -5.34 3.65 -16.47
C GLN A 71 -4.40 4.09 -15.36
N LEU A 72 -3.13 3.73 -15.47
CA LEU A 72 -2.07 4.14 -14.59
C LEU A 72 -1.31 5.32 -15.20
N TYR A 73 -0.87 6.23 -14.35
CA TYR A 73 -0.14 7.44 -14.70
C TYR A 73 1.05 7.61 -13.76
N PHE A 74 2.22 7.79 -14.34
CA PHE A 74 3.44 8.13 -13.62
C PHE A 74 3.66 9.63 -13.77
N LEU A 75 3.41 10.37 -12.68
CA LEU A 75 3.22 11.81 -12.69
C LEU A 75 4.49 12.60 -12.35
N ASP A 76 5.54 11.93 -11.89
CA ASP A 76 6.82 12.55 -11.56
C ASP A 76 7.68 12.68 -12.82
N ASP A 77 7.64 13.86 -13.43
CA ASP A 77 8.38 14.22 -14.65
C ASP A 77 9.90 14.31 -14.43
N SER A 78 10.38 14.31 -13.19
CA SER A 78 11.81 14.37 -12.88
C SER A 78 12.56 13.05 -13.10
N THR A 79 11.83 11.94 -13.27
CA THR A 79 12.38 10.59 -13.15
C THR A 79 12.75 9.91 -14.46
N GLY A 80 12.32 10.42 -15.63
CA GLY A 80 12.73 9.90 -16.94
C GLY A 80 12.44 8.40 -17.16
N ILE A 81 11.35 7.89 -16.59
CA ILE A 81 11.00 6.47 -16.44
C ILE A 81 10.37 5.79 -17.67
N ASN A 82 10.27 6.48 -18.80
CA ASN A 82 9.72 5.87 -20.01
C ASN A 82 10.63 4.74 -20.51
N GLY A 83 10.01 3.59 -20.78
CA GLY A 83 10.75 2.38 -21.18
C GLY A 83 11.30 1.59 -20.00
N GLU A 84 11.04 1.99 -18.75
CA GLU A 84 11.38 1.20 -17.57
C GLU A 84 10.31 0.14 -17.27
N GLY A 85 10.74 -0.96 -16.65
CA GLY A 85 9.83 -1.98 -16.14
C GLY A 85 9.29 -1.60 -14.77
N TYR A 86 8.00 -1.84 -14.51
CA TYR A 86 7.40 -1.61 -13.20
C TYR A 86 6.59 -2.82 -12.72
N SER A 87 6.40 -2.89 -11.41
CA SER A 87 5.56 -3.89 -10.75
C SER A 87 4.70 -3.27 -9.67
N MET A 88 3.48 -3.76 -9.55
CA MET A 88 2.53 -3.41 -8.48
C MET A 88 2.22 -4.64 -7.64
N THR A 89 2.42 -4.53 -6.34
CA THR A 89 2.00 -5.54 -5.36
C THR A 89 1.04 -4.92 -4.37
N ALA A 90 0.15 -5.72 -3.80
CA ALA A 90 -0.72 -5.28 -2.70
C ALA A 90 -0.52 -6.18 -1.49
N THR A 91 -0.53 -5.58 -0.30
CA THR A 91 -0.47 -6.27 1.00
C THR A 91 -1.73 -5.96 1.79
N HIS A 92 -2.45 -6.99 2.23
CA HIS A 92 -3.66 -6.81 3.02
C HIS A 92 -3.31 -6.46 4.46
N GLU A 93 -3.82 -5.33 4.96
CA GLU A 93 -3.41 -4.76 6.24
C GLU A 93 -3.64 -5.71 7.41
N GLU A 94 -4.82 -6.36 7.47
CA GLU A 94 -5.13 -7.25 8.61
C GLU A 94 -4.46 -8.63 8.55
N THR A 95 -4.29 -9.20 7.35
CA THR A 95 -3.85 -10.60 7.18
C THR A 95 -2.38 -10.72 6.81
N GLY A 96 -1.75 -9.62 6.38
CA GLY A 96 -0.40 -9.60 5.82
C GLY A 96 -0.27 -10.32 4.48
N LYS A 97 -1.39 -10.74 3.88
CA LYS A 97 -1.40 -11.45 2.60
C LYS A 97 -0.89 -10.55 1.50
N LYS A 98 0.08 -11.03 0.72
CA LYS A 98 0.66 -10.29 -0.41
C LYS A 98 0.25 -10.90 -1.74
N ILE A 99 -0.17 -10.06 -2.68
CA ILE A 99 -0.52 -10.45 -4.05
C ILE A 99 0.25 -9.59 -5.06
N GLN A 100 0.54 -10.17 -6.23
CA GLN A 100 1.01 -9.42 -7.39
C GLN A 100 -0.21 -8.89 -8.15
N LEU A 101 -0.36 -7.57 -8.22
CA LEU A 101 -1.46 -6.97 -8.96
C LEU A 101 -1.15 -6.88 -10.45
N TYR A 102 0.04 -6.39 -10.80
CA TYR A 102 0.39 -6.16 -12.20
C TYR A 102 1.90 -6.00 -12.43
N LYS A 103 2.36 -6.24 -13.65
CA LYS A 103 3.75 -6.00 -14.08
C LYS A 103 3.78 -5.72 -15.58
N ALA A 104 4.41 -4.63 -15.98
CA ALA A 104 4.53 -4.23 -17.38
C ALA A 104 5.69 -3.24 -17.60
N MET A 105 5.82 -2.72 -18.82
CA MET A 105 6.70 -1.61 -19.16
C MET A 105 5.92 -0.29 -19.12
N ILE A 106 6.61 0.82 -18.84
CA ILE A 106 6.04 2.16 -18.87
C ILE A 106 6.14 2.72 -20.29
N GLU A 107 5.00 3.10 -20.87
CA GLU A 107 4.93 3.72 -22.20
C GLU A 107 4.21 5.07 -22.12
N ASN A 108 4.87 6.15 -22.54
CA ASN A 108 4.34 7.52 -22.47
C ASN A 108 3.80 7.89 -21.09
N GLU A 109 4.57 7.56 -20.04
CA GLU A 109 4.32 7.80 -18.62
C GLU A 109 3.01 7.14 -18.13
N GLN A 110 2.57 6.11 -18.84
CA GLN A 110 1.27 5.50 -18.66
C GLN A 110 1.34 3.98 -18.84
N SER A 111 0.31 3.31 -18.33
CA SER A 111 0.06 1.89 -18.59
C SER A 111 -1.40 1.55 -18.34
N GLY A 112 -1.97 0.65 -19.16
CA GLY A 112 -3.27 0.04 -18.89
C GLY A 112 -3.09 -1.23 -18.07
N ALA A 113 -3.87 -1.41 -17.02
CA ALA A 113 -3.77 -2.57 -16.14
C ALA A 113 -5.14 -3.17 -15.79
N LYS A 114 -5.19 -4.49 -15.69
CA LYS A 114 -6.32 -5.20 -15.08
C LYS A 114 -5.89 -5.66 -13.69
N LEU A 115 -6.51 -5.11 -12.65
CA LEU A 115 -6.18 -5.41 -11.26
C LEU A 115 -7.34 -6.21 -10.64
N ALA A 116 -7.03 -7.22 -9.84
CA ALA A 116 -8.04 -8.00 -9.11
C ALA A 116 -7.56 -8.27 -7.69
N PHE A 117 -8.50 -8.18 -6.76
CA PHE A 117 -8.30 -8.51 -5.35
C PHE A 117 -9.13 -9.74 -5.02
N ASP A 118 -8.65 -10.52 -4.05
CA ASP A 118 -9.22 -11.83 -3.71
C ASP A 118 -9.91 -11.87 -2.34
N GLN A 119 -9.95 -10.73 -1.63
CA GLN A 119 -10.71 -10.54 -0.41
C GLN A 119 -10.94 -9.04 -0.16
N PRO A 120 -12.05 -8.67 0.52
CA PRO A 120 -12.34 -7.30 0.87
C PRO A 120 -11.43 -6.81 2.00
N GLY A 121 -11.38 -5.50 2.23
CA GLY A 121 -10.61 -4.86 3.30
C GLY A 121 -9.58 -3.85 2.79
N LEU A 122 -8.69 -3.42 3.68
CA LEU A 122 -7.64 -2.46 3.37
C LEU A 122 -6.41 -3.14 2.77
N TRP A 123 -5.90 -2.56 1.69
CA TRP A 123 -4.72 -3.04 0.98
C TRP A 123 -3.72 -1.92 0.73
N ASP A 124 -2.50 -2.05 1.23
CA ASP A 124 -1.35 -1.21 0.82
C ASP A 124 -0.83 -1.68 -0.54
N ILE A 125 -1.01 -0.83 -1.55
CA ILE A 125 -0.49 -1.02 -2.90
C ILE A 125 0.87 -0.35 -3.00
N SER A 126 1.90 -1.15 -3.24
CA SER A 126 3.25 -0.67 -3.51
C SER A 126 3.57 -0.77 -5.00
N VAL A 127 4.11 0.31 -5.56
CA VAL A 127 4.61 0.42 -6.94
C VAL A 127 6.12 0.52 -6.90
N ALA A 128 6.79 -0.30 -7.70
CA ALA A 128 8.23 -0.24 -7.90
C ALA A 128 8.55 -0.06 -9.39
N VAL A 129 9.54 0.79 -9.70
CA VAL A 129 10.07 1.03 -11.05
C VAL A 129 11.54 0.59 -11.05
N ASP A 130 11.90 -0.26 -12.00
CA ASP A 130 13.17 -1.00 -12.04
C ASP A 130 13.58 -1.60 -10.68
N LYS A 131 12.59 -2.16 -9.96
CA LYS A 131 12.72 -2.78 -8.62
C LYS A 131 12.98 -1.81 -7.48
N GLU A 132 13.13 -0.52 -7.74
CA GLU A 132 13.23 0.51 -6.71
C GLU A 132 11.84 0.98 -6.28
N PRO A 133 11.59 1.21 -4.98
CA PRO A 133 10.32 1.76 -4.50
C PRO A 133 10.00 3.11 -5.16
N TYR A 134 8.77 3.26 -5.66
CA TYR A 134 8.34 4.45 -6.40
C TYR A 134 7.17 5.17 -5.72
N ALA A 135 6.11 4.44 -5.37
CA ALA A 135 4.94 4.96 -4.67
C ALA A 135 4.29 3.89 -3.78
N SER A 136 3.61 4.30 -2.71
CA SER A 136 2.75 3.41 -1.91
C SER A 136 1.50 4.14 -1.44
N PHE A 137 0.37 3.44 -1.40
CA PHE A 137 -0.90 4.00 -0.95
C PHE A 137 -1.89 2.89 -0.59
N ILE A 138 -2.77 3.18 0.35
CA ILE A 138 -3.79 2.25 0.87
C ILE A 138 -5.11 2.49 0.16
N VAL A 139 -5.80 1.41 -0.23
CA VAL A 139 -7.16 1.44 -0.75
C VAL A 139 -8.07 0.50 0.04
N GLU A 140 -9.37 0.80 0.04
CA GLU A 140 -10.41 -0.11 0.52
C GLU A 140 -11.00 -0.90 -0.65
N VAL A 141 -11.14 -2.21 -0.48
CA VAL A 141 -11.70 -3.14 -1.45
C VAL A 141 -13.00 -3.71 -0.90
N GLU A 142 -14.06 -3.71 -1.72
CA GLU A 142 -15.41 -4.20 -1.37
C GLU A 142 -15.83 -5.48 -2.10
#